data_AF-A0A7V4Y8V3-F1
#
_entry.id   AF-A0A7V4Y8V3-F1
#
_cell.length_a   1.000
_cell.length_b   1.000
_cell.length_c   1.000
_cell.angle_alpha   90.00
_cell.angle_beta   90.00
_cell.angle_gamma   90.00
#
_symmetry.space_group_name_H-M   'P 1'
#
loop_
_entity.id
_entity.type
_entity.pdbx_description
1 polymer ?
#
loop_
_entity_poly.entity_id
_entity_poly.type
_entity_poly.pdbx_seq_one_letter_code
_entity_poly.pdbx_strand_id
1 'polypeptide(L)'
;MVSDLVSLFANSQVNVIVWLIAIDYILGIIGAVLKKEFRLGKMAKVMGKGVINYLLGFAVLELVGQAIPTLAWIVPLGFVIIVLALIGSICENLGKLGLNLPAYLKRD
;
A
#
# COMPACT_ATOMS: atom_id res chain seq x y z
N MET A 1 -3.32 19.68 17.26
CA MET A 1 -3.84 19.77 15.87
C MET A 1 -2.82 19.24 14.86
N VAL A 2 -1.73 19.96 14.52
CA VAL A 2 -0.71 19.41 13.58
C VAL A 2 0.15 18.30 14.24
N SER A 3 0.45 18.41 15.54
CA SER A 3 1.23 17.39 16.26
C SER A 3 0.53 16.03 16.32
N ASP A 4 -0.80 16.02 16.45
CA ASP A 4 -1.61 14.80 16.57
C ASP A 4 -1.74 14.08 15.22
N LEU A 5 -1.69 14.82 14.11
CA LEU A 5 -1.58 14.25 12.78
C LEU A 5 -0.20 13.64 12.56
N VAL A 6 0.86 14.33 12.94
CA VAL A 6 2.23 13.81 12.79
C VAL A 6 2.44 12.55 13.64
N SER A 7 1.86 12.46 14.84
CA SER A 7 1.95 11.27 15.68
C SER A 7 1.19 10.07 15.09
N LEU A 8 0.06 10.29 14.42
CA LEU A 8 -0.66 9.25 13.66
C LEU A 8 0.22 8.65 12.54
N PHE A 9 0.99 9.47 11.83
CA PHE A 9 1.88 9.01 10.75
C PHE A 9 3.26 8.54 11.23
N ALA A 10 3.66 8.87 12.47
CA ALA A 10 4.88 8.35 13.10
C ALA A 10 4.73 6.92 13.66
N ASN A 11 3.53 6.32 13.52
CA ASN A 11 3.26 4.96 13.93
C ASN A 11 4.08 3.95 13.09
N SER A 12 4.65 2.94 13.74
CA SER A 12 5.39 1.84 13.12
C SER A 12 4.60 1.16 11.99
N GLN A 13 3.28 1.04 12.13
CA GLN A 13 2.40 0.45 11.13
C GLN A 13 2.33 1.28 9.83
N VAL A 14 2.22 2.60 9.95
CA VAL A 14 2.23 3.51 8.78
C VAL A 14 3.56 3.42 8.05
N ASN A 15 4.67 3.35 8.78
CA ASN A 15 6.00 3.22 8.20
C ASN A 15 6.12 1.93 7.35
N VAL A 16 5.61 0.81 7.85
CA VAL A 16 5.55 -0.46 7.09
C VAL A 16 4.72 -0.31 5.81
N ILE A 17 3.53 0.30 5.89
CA ILE A 17 2.67 0.55 4.72
C ILE A 17 3.42 1.40 3.68
N VAL A 18 4.08 2.48 4.10
CA VAL A 18 4.83 3.37 3.21
C VAL A 18 5.98 2.62 2.51
N TRP A 19 6.73 1.80 3.25
CA TRP A 19 7.82 0.99 2.66
C TRP A 19 7.30 -0.02 1.65
N LEU A 20 6.22 -0.74 1.96
CA LEU A 20 5.61 -1.70 1.04
C LEU A 20 5.11 -1.00 -0.23
N ILE A 21 4.47 0.16 -0.09
CA ILE A 21 4.05 0.98 -1.22
C ILE A 21 5.25 1.42 -2.07
N ALA A 22 6.34 1.87 -1.45
CA ALA A 22 7.55 2.28 -2.15
C ALA A 22 8.16 1.12 -2.96
N ILE A 23 8.28 -0.07 -2.35
CA ILE A 23 8.77 -1.29 -3.01
C ILE A 23 7.88 -1.65 -4.19
N ASP A 24 6.56 -1.67 -3.99
CA ASP A 24 5.60 -2.00 -5.03
C ASP A 24 5.73 -1.08 -6.25
N TYR A 25 5.86 0.23 -6.00
CA TYR A 25 6.07 1.18 -7.09
C TYR A 25 7.41 1.00 -7.80
N ILE A 26 8.50 0.78 -7.07
CA ILE A 26 9.81 0.53 -7.70
C ILE A 26 9.71 -0.69 -8.63
N LEU A 27 9.09 -1.78 -8.17
CA LEU A 27 8.91 -2.98 -8.98
C LEU A 27 7.99 -2.73 -10.19
N GLY A 28 6.89 -2.01 -10.00
CA GLY A 28 5.98 -1.63 -11.08
C GLY A 28 6.66 -0.76 -12.14
N ILE A 29 7.53 0.17 -11.73
CA ILE A 29 8.32 1.00 -12.65
C ILE A 29 9.29 0.14 -13.43
N ILE A 30 10.07 -0.71 -12.75
CA ILE A 30 11.03 -1.60 -13.41
C ILE A 30 10.30 -2.48 -14.43
N GLY A 31 9.15 -3.05 -14.06
CA GLY A 31 8.33 -3.84 -14.97
C GLY A 31 7.86 -3.06 -16.20
N ALA A 32 7.39 -1.83 -16.02
CA ALA A 32 6.95 -0.96 -17.11
C ALA A 32 8.10 -0.54 -18.03
N VAL A 33 9.29 -0.31 -17.49
CA VAL A 33 10.51 0.01 -18.25
C VAL A 33 10.96 -1.20 -19.08
N LEU A 34 11.03 -2.39 -18.48
CA LEU A 34 11.41 -3.62 -19.18
C LEU A 34 10.46 -3.95 -20.32
N LYS A 35 9.16 -3.69 -20.14
CA LYS A 35 8.14 -3.88 -21.19
C LYS A 35 8.08 -2.75 -22.22
N LYS A 36 8.91 -1.70 -22.09
CA LYS A 36 8.89 -0.49 -22.94
C LYS A 36 7.54 0.25 -22.97
N GLU A 37 6.73 0.10 -21.92
CA GLU A 37 5.41 0.72 -21.81
C GLU A 37 5.41 1.94 -20.87
N PHE A 38 6.58 2.33 -20.36
CA PHE A 38 6.72 3.39 -19.38
C PHE A 38 6.18 4.74 -19.89
N ARG A 39 5.19 5.29 -19.19
CA ARG A 39 4.64 6.62 -19.44
C ARG A 39 4.46 7.36 -18.11
N LEU A 40 5.18 8.46 -17.91
CA LEU A 40 5.14 9.28 -16.68
C LEU A 40 3.71 9.68 -16.26
N GLY A 41 2.86 10.08 -17.21
CA GLY A 41 1.47 10.43 -16.92
C GLY A 41 0.60 9.25 -16.43
N LYS A 42 0.87 8.03 -16.92
CA LYS A 42 0.19 6.82 -16.42
C LYS A 42 0.69 6.47 -15.01
N MET A 43 2.00 6.60 -14.79
CA MET A 43 2.66 6.34 -13.51
C MET A 43 2.15 7.28 -12.42
N ALA A 44 2.10 8.60 -12.66
CA ALA A 44 1.60 9.57 -11.68
C ALA A 44 0.14 9.29 -11.27
N LYS A 45 -0.69 8.85 -12.23
CA LYS A 45 -2.11 8.53 -11.98
C LYS A 45 -2.28 7.24 -11.15
N VAL A 46 -1.43 6.25 -11.36
CA VAL A 46 -1.40 4.99 -10.61
C VAL A 46 -0.79 5.19 -9.22
N MET A 47 0.24 6.03 -9.13
CA MET A 47 0.90 6.41 -7.87
C MET A 47 -0.02 7.19 -6.94
N GLY A 48 -0.63 8.27 -7.44
CA GLY A 48 -1.53 9.08 -6.63
C GLY A 48 -2.69 8.28 -6.07
N LYS A 49 -3.31 7.39 -6.86
CA LYS A 49 -4.45 6.59 -6.38
C LYS A 49 -4.06 5.54 -5.34
N GLY A 50 -2.94 4.83 -5.50
CA GLY A 50 -2.55 3.77 -4.57
C GLY A 50 -2.09 4.32 -3.23
N VAL A 51 -1.11 5.23 -3.23
CA VAL A 51 -0.55 5.83 -2.00
C VAL A 51 -1.65 6.46 -1.16
N ILE A 52 -2.46 7.33 -1.79
CA ILE A 52 -3.44 8.14 -1.08
C ILE A 52 -4.54 7.24 -0.51
N ASN A 53 -5.02 6.24 -1.26
CA ASN A 53 -6.10 5.38 -0.78
C ASN A 53 -5.69 4.51 0.40
N TYR A 54 -4.48 3.93 0.39
CA TYR A 54 -4.02 3.09 1.50
C TYR A 54 -3.70 3.92 2.75
N LEU A 55 -3.01 5.05 2.60
CA LEU A 55 -2.66 5.91 3.74
C LEU A 55 -3.88 6.61 4.32
N LEU A 56 -4.78 7.17 3.49
CA LEU A 56 -6.02 7.76 3.98
C LEU A 56 -6.97 6.71 4.55
N GLY A 57 -7.11 5.57 3.89
CA GLY A 57 -7.95 4.47 4.38
C GLY A 57 -7.52 4.00 5.77
N PHE A 58 -6.21 3.82 5.97
CA PHE A 58 -5.67 3.46 7.27
C PHE A 58 -5.82 4.58 8.31
N ALA A 59 -5.55 5.84 7.93
CA ALA A 59 -5.73 6.98 8.82
C ALA A 59 -7.19 7.13 9.29
N VAL A 60 -8.17 6.88 8.42
CA VAL A 60 -9.59 6.86 8.79
C VAL A 60 -9.88 5.75 9.81
N LEU A 61 -9.32 4.54 9.63
CA LEU A 61 -9.49 3.46 10.60
C LEU A 61 -8.90 3.82 11.97
N GLU A 62 -7.71 4.40 12.01
CA GLU A 62 -7.07 4.90 13.24
C GLU A 62 -7.96 5.94 13.95
N LEU A 63 -8.48 6.92 13.21
CA LEU A 63 -9.39 7.92 13.78
C LEU A 63 -10.68 7.29 14.33
N VAL A 64 -11.26 6.32 13.62
CA VAL A 64 -12.45 5.60 14.09
C VAL A 64 -12.15 4.77 15.34
N GLY A 65 -11.01 4.07 15.37
CA GLY A 65 -10.59 3.29 16.55
C GLY A 65 -10.34 4.14 17.78
N GLN A 66 -9.82 5.36 17.59
CA GLN A 66 -9.62 6.33 18.68
C GLN A 66 -10.94 6.97 19.14
N ALA A 67 -11.85 7.28 18.22
CA ALA A 67 -13.14 7.89 18.54
C ALA A 67 -14.13 6.90 19.18
N ILE A 68 -14.07 5.62 18.80
CA ILE A 68 -14.97 4.56 19.26
C ILE A 68 -14.12 3.36 19.72
N PRO A 69 -13.75 3.29 21.01
CA PRO A 69 -12.84 2.25 21.52
C PRO A 69 -13.35 0.81 21.32
N THR A 70 -14.66 0.58 21.29
CA THR A 70 -15.26 -0.74 21.01
C THR A 70 -14.97 -1.23 19.59
N LEU A 71 -14.59 -0.33 18.68
CA LEU A 71 -14.19 -0.63 17.31
C LEU A 71 -12.66 -0.60 17.12
N ALA A 72 -11.85 -0.36 18.15
CA ALA A 72 -10.39 -0.26 18.00
C ALA A 72 -9.74 -1.50 17.37
N TRP A 73 -10.37 -2.68 17.47
CA TRP A 73 -9.92 -3.93 16.85
C TRP A 73 -9.91 -3.89 15.32
N ILE A 74 -10.64 -2.96 14.67
CA ILE A 74 -10.62 -2.81 13.21
C ILE A 74 -9.28 -2.27 12.70
N VAL A 75 -8.53 -1.54 13.54
CA VAL A 75 -7.24 -0.94 13.17
C VAL A 75 -6.19 -2.02 12.84
N PRO A 76 -5.90 -3.00 13.74
CA PRO A 76 -4.98 -4.08 13.40
C PRO A 76 -5.50 -4.99 12.28
N LEU A 77 -6.82 -5.21 12.17
CA LEU A 77 -7.40 -5.97 11.06
C LEU A 77 -7.16 -5.27 9.71
N GLY A 78 -7.46 -3.97 9.64
CA GLY A 78 -7.24 -3.16 8.45
C GLY A 78 -5.77 -3.11 8.06
N PHE A 79 -4.87 -2.99 9.04
CA PHE A 79 -3.43 -3.08 8.80
C PHE A 79 -3.05 -4.39 8.10
N VAL A 80 -3.51 -5.55 8.61
CA VAL A 80 -3.24 -6.86 8.01
C VAL A 80 -3.77 -6.94 6.58
N ILE A 81 -5.00 -6.48 6.32
CA ILE A 81 -5.60 -6.49 4.98
C ILE A 81 -4.79 -5.62 4.01
N ILE A 82 -4.36 -4.43 4.42
CA ILE A 82 -3.53 -3.54 3.60
C ILE A 82 -2.19 -4.20 3.28
N VAL A 83 -1.52 -4.77 4.28
CA VAL A 83 -0.24 -5.47 4.09
C VAL A 83 -0.39 -6.62 3.10
N LEU A 84 -1.41 -7.47 3.26
CA LEU A 84 -1.67 -8.57 2.32
C LEU A 84 -1.96 -8.09 0.91
N ALA A 85 -2.73 -7.01 0.76
CA ALA A 85 -3.02 -6.41 -0.54
C ALA A 85 -1.75 -5.85 -1.21
N LEU A 86 -0.86 -5.21 -0.46
CA LEU A 86 0.41 -4.69 -0.95
C LEU A 86 1.38 -5.82 -1.33
N ILE A 87 1.45 -6.89 -0.52
CA ILE A 87 2.23 -8.08 -0.85
C ILE A 87 1.73 -8.71 -2.16
N GLY A 88 0.42 -8.86 -2.34
CA GLY A 88 -0.16 -9.37 -3.59
C GLY A 88 0.20 -8.50 -4.80
N SER A 89 0.17 -7.16 -4.66
CA SER A 89 0.59 -6.20 -5.70
C SER A 89 2.07 -6.34 -6.04
N ILE A 90 2.93 -6.42 -5.02
CA ILE A 90 4.38 -6.64 -5.17
C ILE A 90 4.63 -7.95 -5.92
N CYS A 91 3.97 -9.03 -5.52
CA CYS A 91 4.04 -10.32 -6.21
C CYS A 91 3.64 -10.14 -7.68
N GLU A 92 2.49 -9.55 -7.99
CA GLU A 92 2.08 -9.33 -9.38
C GLU A 92 3.15 -8.57 -10.21
N ASN A 93 3.75 -7.53 -9.62
CA ASN A 93 4.83 -6.78 -10.27
C ASN A 93 6.11 -7.61 -10.44
N LEU A 94 6.49 -8.45 -9.47
CA LEU A 94 7.56 -9.44 -9.61
C LEU A 94 7.28 -10.44 -10.73
N GLY A 95 6.02 -10.87 -10.89
CA GLY A 95 5.60 -11.74 -11.99
C GLY A 95 5.80 -11.09 -13.36
N LYS A 96 5.56 -9.77 -13.47
CA LYS A 96 5.86 -8.99 -14.68
C LYS A 96 7.36 -8.92 -15.00
N LEU A 97 8.23 -9.19 -14.03
CA LEU A 97 9.68 -9.28 -14.19
C LEU A 97 10.18 -10.69 -14.57
N GLY A 98 9.27 -11.65 -14.75
CA GLY A 98 9.61 -13.03 -15.16
C GLY A 98 9.74 -14.03 -14.01
N LEU A 99 9.39 -13.65 -12.78
CA LEU A 99 9.31 -14.59 -11.66
C LEU A 99 8.03 -15.43 -11.76
N ASN A 100 8.18 -16.75 -11.77
CA ASN A 100 7.03 -17.66 -11.71
C ASN A 100 6.46 -17.69 -10.29
N LEU A 101 5.36 -16.98 -10.09
CA LEU A 101 4.67 -16.94 -8.80
C LEU A 101 3.57 -18.00 -8.70
N PRO A 102 3.44 -18.66 -7.54
CA PRO A 102 2.32 -19.55 -7.23
C PRO A 102 0.96 -18.86 -7.46
N ALA A 103 -0.02 -19.60 -7.96
CA ALA A 103 -1.33 -19.05 -8.34
C ALA A 103 -2.04 -18.34 -7.17
N TYR A 104 -1.88 -18.82 -5.94
CA TYR A 104 -2.50 -18.23 -4.75
C TYR A 104 -1.88 -16.89 -4.30
N LEU A 105 -0.75 -16.46 -4.88
CA LEU A 105 -0.14 -15.15 -4.62
C LEU A 105 -0.47 -14.13 -5.70
N LYS A 106 -1.15 -14.55 -6.78
CA LYS A 106 -1.58 -13.64 -7.85
C LYS A 106 -2.88 -12.98 -7.42
N ARG A 107 -2.98 -11.69 -7.74
CA ARG A 107 -4.22 -10.93 -7.61
C ARG A 107 -5.18 -11.34 -8.73
N ASP A 108 -6.45 -11.57 -8.39
CA ASP A 108 -7.53 -11.76 -9.37
C ASP A 108 -7.87 -10.46 -10.12
#